data_AF-A0A2D4SR26-F1
#
_entry.id   AF-A0A2D4SR26-F1
#
_cell.length_a   1.000
_cell.length_b   1.000
_cell.length_c   1.000
_cell.angle_alpha   90.00
_cell.angle_beta   90.00
_cell.angle_gamma   90.00
#
_symmetry.space_group_name_H-M   'P 1'
#
loop_
_entity.id
_entity.type
_entity.pdbx_description
1 polymer ?
#
loop_
_entity_poly.entity_id
_entity_poly.type
_entity_poly.pdbx_seq_one_letter_code
_entity_poly.pdbx_strand_id
1 'polypeptide(L)'
;MNTPKKILFSLFLSIILLVCSEGALQLYEIPSKGIYQGDPATLWTLRPNLNQQISNPPYPFSVRTDKHGFRGEATSGAWLALGCSTTFGWGVEEEEAWPAILSREIGIPIINGGVPGWSTHQAKQKVAEWNHFQPPVVLVAYIVRDSQSAIRSDSAAQPSPFWSRLQLFRLMDQLISPPKSDTSNGYTHRVPLEEYKINLQEIQDSFPNSEVLFFPFPQKNPSNPWIDVLHSLPHIEVPSASEHWFFREDEIHLNPAGHKNLASFLKSSLVDASILPPSH
;
A
#
# COMPACT_ATOMS: atom_id res chain seq x y z
N MET A 1 -53.05 -4.93 29.70
CA MET A 1 -52.51 -4.23 28.51
C MET A 1 -51.38 -3.30 28.96
N ASN A 2 -50.09 -3.64 28.81
CA ASN A 2 -48.97 -2.67 28.92
C ASN A 2 -47.58 -3.27 28.64
N THR A 3 -47.43 -4.59 28.68
CA THR A 3 -46.17 -5.29 28.39
C THR A 3 -45.54 -4.95 27.04
N PRO A 4 -46.28 -4.93 25.91
CA PRO A 4 -45.67 -4.62 24.61
C PRO A 4 -45.18 -3.17 24.51
N LYS A 5 -45.90 -2.21 25.12
CA LYS A 5 -45.47 -0.80 25.14
C LYS A 5 -44.20 -0.60 25.97
N LYS A 6 -44.07 -1.30 27.10
CA LYS A 6 -42.87 -1.28 27.93
C LYS A 6 -41.66 -1.90 27.22
N ILE A 7 -41.85 -3.03 26.53
CA ILE A 7 -40.80 -3.68 25.73
C ILE A 7 -40.34 -2.74 24.60
N LEU A 8 -41.27 -2.16 23.84
CA LEU A 8 -40.95 -1.20 22.78
C LEU A 8 -40.19 0.02 23.31
N PHE A 9 -40.60 0.56 24.46
CA PHE A 9 -39.92 1.69 25.08
C PHE A 9 -38.49 1.33 25.53
N SER A 10 -38.30 0.17 26.15
CA SER A 10 -36.96 -0.30 26.54
C SER A 10 -36.06 -0.54 25.33
N LEU A 11 -36.58 -1.15 24.26
CA LEU A 11 -35.83 -1.34 23.00
C LEU A 11 -35.42 0.00 22.39
N PHE A 12 -36.34 0.96 22.36
CA PHE A 12 -36.06 2.32 21.88
C PHE A 12 -34.95 2.99 22.71
N LEU A 13 -35.03 2.92 24.04
CA LEU A 13 -34.01 3.48 24.93
C LEU A 13 -32.64 2.81 24.75
N SER A 14 -32.60 1.49 24.58
CA SER A 14 -31.37 0.75 24.32
C SER A 14 -30.72 1.15 22.99
N ILE A 15 -31.52 1.33 21.94
CA ILE A 15 -31.02 1.82 20.64
C ILE A 15 -30.42 3.22 20.78
N ILE A 16 -31.10 4.12 21.49
CA ILE A 16 -30.57 5.47 21.78
C ILE A 16 -29.23 5.37 22.50
N LEU A 17 -29.14 4.54 23.55
CA LEU A 17 -27.91 4.39 24.32
C LEU A 17 -26.75 3.88 23.45
N LEU A 18 -27.01 2.89 22.60
CA LEU A 18 -26.01 2.35 21.67
C LEU A 18 -25.55 3.42 20.67
N VAL A 19 -26.49 4.19 20.09
CA VAL A 19 -26.17 5.29 19.16
C VAL A 19 -25.35 6.39 19.84
N CYS A 20 -25.74 6.79 21.06
CA CYS A 20 -24.99 7.77 21.85
C CYS A 20 -23.60 7.26 22.22
N SER A 21 -23.47 5.98 22.55
CA SER A 21 -22.18 5.36 22.91
C SER A 21 -21.26 5.27 21.70
N GLU A 22 -21.78 4.87 20.53
CA GLU A 22 -21.05 4.89 19.26
C GLU A 22 -20.61 6.32 18.91
N GLY A 23 -21.50 7.31 19.05
CA GLY A 23 -21.16 8.71 18.82
C GLY A 23 -20.07 9.23 19.78
N ALA A 24 -20.14 8.87 21.06
CA ALA A 24 -19.13 9.23 22.05
C ALA A 24 -17.78 8.56 21.77
N LEU A 25 -17.79 7.27 21.39
CA LEU A 25 -16.60 6.54 20.98
C LEU A 25 -15.98 7.16 19.72
N GLN A 26 -16.80 7.48 18.71
CA GLN A 26 -16.33 8.20 17.52
C GLN A 26 -15.67 9.54 17.87
N LEU A 27 -16.25 10.31 18.79
CA LEU A 27 -15.63 11.56 19.26
C LEU A 27 -14.34 11.32 20.05
N TYR A 28 -14.29 10.26 20.87
CA TYR A 28 -13.11 9.91 21.67
C TYR A 28 -11.95 9.36 20.81
N GLU A 29 -12.29 8.66 19.73
CA GLU A 29 -11.34 8.15 18.73
C GLU A 29 -11.09 9.11 17.57
N ILE A 30 -11.51 10.39 17.61
CA ILE A 30 -11.15 11.35 16.56
C ILE A 30 -9.83 12.09 16.90
N PRO A 31 -8.84 12.03 15.99
CA PRO A 31 -8.82 11.25 14.75
C PRO A 31 -8.33 9.82 15.02
N SER A 32 -8.86 8.85 14.26
CA SER A 32 -8.44 7.45 14.36
C SER A 32 -6.91 7.39 14.30
N LYS A 33 -6.26 6.65 15.21
CA LYS A 33 -4.79 6.55 15.20
C LYS A 33 -4.24 5.78 14.00
N GLY A 34 -5.12 5.27 13.13
CA GLY A 34 -4.74 4.58 11.91
C GLY A 34 -4.35 5.56 10.81
N ILE A 35 -3.38 5.15 9.99
CA ILE A 35 -2.93 5.91 8.81
C ILE A 35 -3.78 5.66 7.57
N TYR A 36 -4.76 4.73 7.63
CA TYR A 36 -5.59 4.35 6.49
C TYR A 36 -7.03 4.85 6.63
N GLN A 37 -7.68 5.03 5.48
CA GLN A 37 -9.12 5.25 5.32
C GLN A 37 -9.68 4.37 4.21
N GLY A 38 -10.99 4.16 4.18
CA GLY A 38 -11.65 3.28 3.21
C GLY A 38 -11.99 1.91 3.79
N ASP A 39 -12.29 0.96 2.92
CA ASP A 39 -12.67 -0.40 3.31
C ASP A 39 -11.43 -1.30 3.32
N PRO A 40 -11.00 -1.80 4.50
CA PRO A 40 -9.79 -2.62 4.58
C PRO A 40 -9.92 -3.96 3.85
N ALA A 41 -11.13 -4.41 3.52
CA ALA A 41 -11.33 -5.65 2.78
C ALA A 41 -11.14 -5.49 1.27
N THR A 42 -11.49 -4.33 0.71
CA THR A 42 -11.52 -4.13 -0.75
C THR A 42 -10.53 -3.07 -1.21
N LEU A 43 -10.67 -1.84 -0.71
CA LEU A 43 -9.84 -0.70 -1.11
C LEU A 43 -9.73 0.31 0.02
N TRP A 44 -8.50 0.53 0.46
CA TRP A 44 -8.12 1.55 1.43
C TRP A 44 -7.05 2.46 0.83
N THR A 45 -6.99 3.71 1.27
CA THR A 45 -5.90 4.63 0.95
C THR A 45 -5.24 5.09 2.24
N LEU A 46 -4.06 5.69 2.12
CA LEU A 46 -3.55 6.53 3.21
C LEU A 46 -4.50 7.71 3.42
N ARG A 47 -4.61 8.16 4.67
CA ARG A 47 -5.36 9.38 4.97
C ARG A 47 -4.58 10.59 4.48
N PRO A 48 -5.24 11.65 4.02
CA PRO A 48 -4.59 12.89 3.64
C PRO A 48 -4.16 13.70 4.87
N ASN A 49 -3.15 14.55 4.69
CA ASN A 49 -2.63 15.48 5.70
C ASN A 49 -2.24 14.81 7.03
N LEU A 50 -1.66 13.60 6.96
CA LEU A 50 -1.13 12.93 8.14
C LEU A 50 0.21 13.56 8.54
N ASN A 51 0.44 13.57 9.85
CA ASN A 51 1.76 13.75 10.44
C ASN A 51 1.77 12.94 11.74
N GLN A 52 2.27 11.71 11.67
CA GLN A 52 2.18 10.77 12.78
C GLN A 52 3.43 9.90 12.88
N GLN A 53 3.88 9.66 14.12
CA GLN A 53 4.92 8.67 14.39
C GLN A 53 4.31 7.26 14.48
N ILE A 54 4.93 6.31 13.78
CA ILE A 54 4.54 4.90 13.78
C ILE A 54 5.45 4.11 14.70
N SER A 55 4.83 3.46 15.68
CA SER A 55 5.52 2.50 16.54
C SER A 55 5.73 1.19 15.77
N ASN A 56 6.94 0.97 15.27
CA ASN A 56 7.35 -0.24 14.57
C ASN A 56 8.65 -0.80 15.19
N PRO A 57 8.64 -1.33 16.42
CA PRO A 57 9.87 -1.74 17.08
C PRO A 57 10.64 -2.81 16.27
N PRO A 58 11.98 -2.72 16.18
CA PRO A 58 12.85 -1.73 16.84
C PRO A 58 13.07 -0.44 16.03
N TYR A 59 12.44 -0.28 14.86
CA TYR A 59 12.63 0.82 13.92
C TYR A 59 11.36 1.69 13.79
N PRO A 60 11.07 2.58 14.77
CA PRO A 60 10.00 3.55 14.63
C PRO A 60 10.33 4.54 13.50
N PHE A 61 9.32 5.07 12.82
CA PHE A 61 9.49 6.02 11.73
C PHE A 61 8.29 6.97 11.64
N SER A 62 8.44 8.08 10.92
CA SER A 62 7.37 9.06 10.74
C SER A 62 6.64 8.87 9.41
N VAL A 63 5.33 9.09 9.45
CA VAL A 63 4.46 9.11 8.26
C VAL A 63 3.85 10.49 8.13
N ARG A 64 4.22 11.16 7.04
CA ARG A 64 3.58 12.37 6.56
C ARG A 64 2.94 12.10 5.21
N THR A 65 1.74 12.63 5.01
CA THR A 65 1.05 12.57 3.72
C THR A 65 0.52 13.92 3.30
N ASP A 66 0.52 14.17 2.00
CA ASP A 66 -0.08 15.38 1.44
C ASP A 66 -1.62 15.34 1.47
N LYS A 67 -2.25 16.37 0.89
CA LYS A 67 -3.71 16.49 0.77
C LYS A 67 -4.35 15.39 -0.09
N HIS A 68 -3.57 14.66 -0.90
CA HIS A 68 -4.03 13.56 -1.74
C HIS A 68 -3.79 12.18 -1.09
N GLY A 69 -3.03 12.12 0.00
CA GLY A 69 -2.67 10.89 0.69
C GLY A 69 -1.39 10.24 0.16
N PHE A 70 -0.59 10.91 -0.67
CA PHE A 70 0.73 10.41 -1.04
C PHE A 70 1.72 10.59 0.11
N ARG A 71 2.72 9.71 0.22
CA ARG A 71 3.80 9.92 1.19
C ARG A 71 4.71 11.05 0.67
N GLY A 72 4.94 12.06 1.50
CA GLY A 72 5.58 13.32 1.06
C GLY A 72 4.64 14.20 0.25
N GLU A 73 5.20 15.00 -0.66
CA GLU A 73 4.47 15.99 -1.46
C GLU A 73 4.24 15.53 -2.90
N ALA A 74 3.00 15.65 -3.40
CA ALA A 74 2.71 15.46 -4.82
C ALA A 74 2.68 16.78 -5.60
N THR A 75 3.26 16.76 -6.79
CA THR A 75 3.34 17.89 -7.72
C THR A 75 3.08 17.42 -9.14
N SER A 76 2.32 18.18 -9.93
CA SER A 76 2.09 17.87 -11.35
C SER A 76 3.40 17.85 -12.15
N GLY A 77 3.50 16.97 -13.14
CA GLY A 77 4.69 16.76 -13.97
C GLY A 77 5.84 16.02 -13.27
N ALA A 78 5.70 15.67 -11.99
CA ALA A 78 6.62 14.78 -11.30
C ALA A 78 6.50 13.36 -11.82
N TRP A 79 7.57 12.58 -11.69
CA TRP A 79 7.50 11.14 -11.93
C TRP A 79 6.64 10.47 -10.86
N LEU A 80 6.16 9.26 -11.12
CA LEU A 80 5.33 8.51 -10.19
C LEU A 80 5.95 7.15 -9.87
N ALA A 81 6.14 6.86 -8.59
CA ALA A 81 6.56 5.56 -8.11
C ALA A 81 5.36 4.78 -7.55
N LEU A 82 5.00 3.67 -8.18
CA LEU A 82 3.89 2.79 -7.81
C LEU A 82 4.40 1.54 -7.09
N GLY A 83 3.71 1.14 -6.02
CA GLY A 83 3.99 -0.11 -5.33
C GLY A 83 3.25 -0.23 -4.01
N CYS A 84 3.71 -1.15 -3.16
CA CYS A 84 3.10 -1.44 -1.87
C CYS A 84 3.85 -0.76 -0.71
N SER A 85 3.97 -1.46 0.43
CA SER A 85 4.75 -1.02 1.59
C SER A 85 6.25 -0.87 1.28
N THR A 86 6.74 -1.61 0.29
CA THR A 86 8.13 -1.56 -0.19
C THR A 86 8.46 -0.25 -0.93
N THR A 87 7.54 0.26 -1.75
CA THR A 87 7.66 1.58 -2.38
C THR A 87 7.36 2.70 -1.40
N PHE A 88 6.38 2.49 -0.52
CA PHE A 88 6.08 3.43 0.56
C PHE A 88 7.32 3.71 1.42
N GLY A 89 8.21 2.73 1.61
CA GLY A 89 9.37 2.82 2.50
C GLY A 89 9.01 2.48 3.95
N TRP A 90 8.25 1.40 4.14
CA TRP A 90 7.83 0.96 5.47
C TRP A 90 9.05 0.65 6.35
N GLY A 91 9.10 1.23 7.55
CA GLY A 91 10.20 1.05 8.49
C GLY A 91 11.33 2.09 8.37
N VAL A 92 11.28 2.99 7.39
CA VAL A 92 12.28 4.07 7.22
C VAL A 92 11.61 5.44 7.18
N GLU A 93 12.38 6.51 7.39
CA GLU A 93 11.89 7.88 7.25
C GLU A 93 11.56 8.22 5.77
N GLU A 94 10.75 9.27 5.56
CA GLU A 94 10.30 9.65 4.21
C GLU A 94 11.48 9.89 3.26
N GLU A 95 12.51 10.60 3.73
CA GLU A 95 13.69 10.97 2.95
C GLU A 95 14.65 9.80 2.72
N GLU A 96 14.43 8.67 3.40
CA GLU A 96 15.20 7.43 3.28
C GLU A 96 14.52 6.43 2.34
N ALA A 97 13.26 6.64 1.96
CA ALA A 97 12.59 5.79 0.98
C ALA A 97 13.21 5.96 -0.41
N TRP A 98 13.31 4.86 -1.16
CA TRP A 98 13.97 4.87 -2.48
C TRP A 98 13.39 5.90 -3.47
N PRO A 99 12.08 6.21 -3.51
CA PRO A 99 11.58 7.26 -4.40
C PRO A 99 12.13 8.64 -4.05
N ALA A 100 12.24 8.96 -2.75
CA ALA A 100 12.77 10.23 -2.27
C ALA A 100 14.28 10.34 -2.49
N ILE A 101 15.03 9.25 -2.27
CA ILE A 101 16.45 9.18 -2.57
C ILE A 101 16.68 9.39 -4.07
N LEU A 102 16.02 8.59 -4.91
CA LEU A 102 16.16 8.67 -6.36
C LEU A 102 15.81 10.07 -6.87
N SER A 103 14.70 10.66 -6.39
CA SER A 103 14.27 12.02 -6.74
C SER A 103 15.38 13.05 -6.53
N ARG A 104 16.03 13.02 -5.36
CA ARG A 104 17.14 13.90 -5.01
C ARG A 104 18.40 13.62 -5.86
N GLU A 105 18.68 12.36 -6.15
CA GLU A 105 19.87 11.96 -6.92
C GLU A 105 19.79 12.32 -8.41
N ILE A 106 18.58 12.41 -8.98
CA ILE A 106 18.35 12.77 -10.39
C ILE A 106 17.87 14.20 -10.57
N GLY A 107 17.52 14.90 -9.47
CA GLY A 107 17.02 16.28 -9.51
C GLY A 107 15.60 16.43 -10.08
N ILE A 108 14.83 15.35 -10.14
CA ILE A 108 13.46 15.32 -10.65
C ILE A 108 12.51 14.91 -9.52
N PRO A 109 11.44 15.67 -9.23
CA PRO A 109 10.44 15.26 -8.24
C PRO A 109 9.81 13.90 -8.57
N ILE A 110 9.68 13.05 -7.55
CA ILE A 110 9.01 11.74 -7.66
C ILE A 110 7.90 11.65 -6.60
N ILE A 111 6.66 11.43 -7.03
CA ILE A 111 5.52 11.16 -6.17
C ILE A 111 5.63 9.71 -5.66
N ASN A 112 5.62 9.53 -4.34
CA ASN A 112 5.54 8.20 -3.74
C ASN A 112 4.09 7.70 -3.64
N GLY A 113 3.66 6.96 -4.66
CA GLY A 113 2.38 6.28 -4.76
C GLY A 113 2.32 4.92 -4.04
N GLY A 114 3.31 4.61 -3.20
CA GLY A 114 3.33 3.39 -2.42
C GLY A 114 2.22 3.34 -1.37
N VAL A 115 1.39 2.30 -1.39
CA VAL A 115 0.36 2.10 -0.36
C VAL A 115 0.54 0.73 0.30
N PRO A 116 0.85 0.69 1.62
CA PRO A 116 1.06 -0.59 2.29
C PRO A 116 -0.11 -1.57 2.14
N GLY A 117 0.25 -2.81 1.80
CA GLY A 117 -0.68 -3.92 1.61
C GLY A 117 -1.40 -3.96 0.26
N TRP A 118 -1.28 -2.95 -0.59
CA TRP A 118 -1.83 -3.02 -1.96
C TRP A 118 -1.10 -4.06 -2.80
N SER A 119 -1.88 -4.82 -3.58
CA SER A 119 -1.42 -5.54 -4.75
C SER A 119 -1.74 -4.75 -6.01
N THR A 120 -1.40 -5.29 -7.19
CA THR A 120 -1.82 -4.70 -8.47
C THR A 120 -3.34 -4.57 -8.59
N HIS A 121 -4.12 -5.40 -7.88
CA HIS A 121 -5.59 -5.34 -7.91
C HIS A 121 -6.13 -4.02 -7.33
N GLN A 122 -5.57 -3.52 -6.22
CA GLN A 122 -5.97 -2.21 -5.68
C GLN A 122 -5.38 -1.07 -6.52
N ALA A 123 -4.13 -1.22 -6.96
CA ALA A 123 -3.43 -0.20 -7.73
C ALA A 123 -4.24 0.21 -8.97
N LYS A 124 -4.68 -0.77 -9.77
CA LYS A 124 -5.43 -0.51 -11.00
C LYS A 124 -6.75 0.25 -10.80
N GLN A 125 -7.33 0.21 -9.60
CA GLN A 125 -8.55 0.94 -9.28
C GLN A 125 -8.30 2.44 -9.07
N LYS A 126 -7.04 2.86 -8.87
CA LYS A 126 -6.66 4.22 -8.49
C LYS A 126 -5.75 4.92 -9.52
N VAL A 127 -5.03 4.16 -10.35
CA VAL A 127 -4.09 4.73 -11.34
C VAL A 127 -4.72 5.76 -12.30
N ALA A 128 -5.98 5.59 -12.70
CA ALA A 128 -6.67 6.55 -13.56
C ALA A 128 -6.81 7.94 -12.89
N GLU A 129 -7.04 7.99 -11.58
CA GLU A 129 -7.06 9.25 -10.82
C GLU A 129 -5.66 9.87 -10.74
N TRP A 130 -4.62 9.03 -10.64
CA TRP A 130 -3.23 9.48 -10.51
C TRP A 130 -2.63 9.97 -11.85
N ASN A 131 -3.19 9.56 -12.98
CA ASN A 131 -2.83 10.11 -14.29
C ASN A 131 -3.12 11.62 -14.41
N HIS A 132 -3.98 12.19 -13.55
CA HIS A 132 -4.19 13.65 -13.51
C HIS A 132 -2.92 14.45 -13.16
N PHE A 133 -1.94 13.84 -12.50
CA PHE A 133 -0.64 14.46 -12.23
C PHE A 133 0.27 14.51 -13.46
N GLN A 134 -0.15 13.90 -14.59
CA GLN A 134 0.58 13.86 -15.86
C GLN A 134 2.05 13.44 -15.70
N PRO A 135 2.33 12.30 -15.05
CA PRO A 135 3.70 11.89 -14.82
C PRO A 135 4.37 11.54 -16.16
N PRO A 136 5.55 12.08 -16.50
CA PRO A 136 6.24 11.71 -17.73
C PRO A 136 6.85 10.30 -17.65
N VAL A 137 7.18 9.85 -16.44
CA VAL A 137 7.71 8.50 -16.15
C VAL A 137 6.95 7.89 -14.98
N VAL A 138 6.58 6.62 -15.10
CA VAL A 138 5.94 5.83 -14.05
C VAL A 138 6.78 4.58 -13.77
N LEU A 139 7.30 4.49 -12.55
CA LEU A 139 8.08 3.35 -12.06
C LEU A 139 7.17 2.40 -11.28
N VAL A 140 7.05 1.14 -11.69
CA VAL A 140 6.09 0.18 -11.12
C VAL A 140 6.80 -1.00 -10.44
N ALA A 141 6.61 -1.13 -9.12
CA ALA A 141 7.32 -2.11 -8.28
C ALA A 141 6.36 -3.01 -7.46
N TYR A 142 5.39 -3.65 -8.13
CA TYR A 142 4.48 -4.61 -7.51
C TYR A 142 4.93 -6.05 -7.77
N ILE A 143 5.23 -6.82 -6.73
CA ILE A 143 5.39 -8.30 -6.77
C ILE A 143 5.02 -8.89 -5.42
N VAL A 144 5.62 -8.34 -4.36
CA VAL A 144 5.60 -8.90 -2.99
C VAL A 144 4.18 -9.19 -2.49
N ARG A 145 3.23 -8.27 -2.69
CA ARG A 145 1.86 -8.43 -2.21
C ARG A 145 1.00 -9.28 -3.12
N ASP A 146 1.33 -9.39 -4.39
CA ASP A 146 0.60 -10.14 -5.41
C ASP A 146 0.87 -11.65 -5.25
N SER A 147 2.14 -12.01 -5.04
CA SER A 147 2.61 -13.39 -4.93
C SER A 147 2.35 -14.04 -3.56
N GLN A 148 1.88 -13.29 -2.56
CA GLN A 148 1.58 -13.84 -1.23
C GLN A 148 0.38 -14.79 -1.26
N SER A 149 0.46 -15.87 -0.49
CA SER A 149 -0.67 -16.79 -0.27
C SER A 149 -1.78 -16.11 0.51
N ALA A 150 -3.02 -16.46 0.17
CA ALA A 150 -4.22 -15.97 0.82
C ALA A 150 -5.36 -17.01 0.73
N ILE A 151 -6.31 -16.90 1.65
CA ILE A 151 -7.54 -17.72 1.66
C ILE A 151 -8.41 -17.40 0.42
N ARG A 152 -8.35 -16.16 -0.06
CA ARG A 152 -9.06 -15.68 -1.25
C ARG A 152 -8.20 -14.68 -2.02
N SER A 153 -8.42 -14.55 -3.32
CA SER A 153 -7.81 -13.48 -4.10
C SER A 153 -8.38 -12.12 -3.70
N ASP A 154 -7.62 -11.07 -3.96
CA ASP A 154 -8.05 -9.69 -3.73
C ASP A 154 -9.26 -9.35 -4.62
N SER A 155 -9.34 -9.91 -5.83
CA SER A 155 -10.49 -9.78 -6.73
C SER A 155 -11.78 -10.43 -6.20
N ALA A 156 -11.66 -11.43 -5.33
CA ALA A 156 -12.79 -12.09 -4.67
C ALA A 156 -13.14 -11.46 -3.30
N ALA A 157 -12.44 -10.38 -2.89
CA ALA A 157 -12.73 -9.71 -1.64
C ALA A 157 -14.13 -9.09 -1.64
N GLN A 158 -14.77 -9.10 -0.47
CA GLN A 158 -16.12 -8.57 -0.28
C GLN A 158 -16.05 -7.35 0.64
N PRO A 159 -16.86 -6.30 0.40
CA PRO A 159 -16.91 -5.14 1.27
C PRO A 159 -17.15 -5.54 2.72
N SER A 160 -16.46 -4.85 3.63
CA SER A 160 -16.67 -5.06 5.06
C SER A 160 -18.12 -4.73 5.41
N PRO A 161 -18.86 -5.60 6.12
CA PRO A 161 -20.23 -5.32 6.50
C PRO A 161 -20.34 -4.02 7.29
N PHE A 162 -21.44 -3.27 7.13
CA PHE A 162 -21.53 -1.93 7.73
C PHE A 162 -21.33 -1.93 9.26
N TRP A 163 -21.77 -2.99 9.95
CA TRP A 163 -21.61 -3.11 11.42
C TRP A 163 -20.14 -3.24 11.85
N SER A 164 -19.25 -3.76 11.00
CA SER A 164 -17.80 -3.81 11.28
C SER A 164 -17.14 -2.43 11.33
N ARG A 165 -17.85 -1.40 10.85
CA ARG A 165 -17.42 0.00 10.91
C ARG A 165 -17.81 0.66 12.24
N LEU A 166 -18.70 0.06 13.03
CA LEU A 166 -19.08 0.55 14.35
C LEU A 166 -17.96 0.28 15.36
N GLN A 167 -17.56 1.30 16.12
CA GLN A 167 -16.52 1.18 17.14
C GLN A 167 -16.91 0.22 18.26
N LEU A 168 -18.20 0.21 18.64
CA LEU A 168 -18.74 -0.77 19.58
C LEU A 168 -18.49 -2.20 19.12
N PHE A 169 -18.72 -2.49 17.83
CA PHE A 169 -18.48 -3.82 17.28
C PHE A 169 -16.99 -4.18 17.31
N ARG A 170 -16.10 -3.24 16.97
CA ARG A 170 -14.65 -3.46 17.00
C ARG A 170 -14.12 -3.74 18.41
N LEU A 171 -14.61 -3.02 19.41
CA LEU A 171 -14.28 -3.26 20.83
C LEU A 171 -14.73 -4.66 21.26
N MET A 172 -15.95 -5.06 20.89
CA MET A 172 -16.45 -6.40 21.19
C MET A 172 -15.64 -7.49 20.48
N ASP A 173 -15.29 -7.27 19.20
CA ASP A 173 -14.47 -8.21 18.42
C ASP A 173 -13.09 -8.40 19.06
N GLN A 174 -12.44 -7.33 19.52
CA GLN A 174 -11.15 -7.41 20.23
C GLN A 174 -11.22 -8.21 21.55
N LEU A 175 -12.35 -8.19 22.25
CA LEU A 175 -12.54 -8.89 23.51
C LEU A 175 -12.89 -10.38 23.34
N ILE A 176 -13.49 -10.73 22.20
CA ILE A 176 -14.10 -12.05 21.98
C ILE A 176 -13.28 -12.90 21.01
N SER A 177 -12.56 -12.30 20.06
CA SER A 177 -11.90 -13.05 19.00
C SER A 177 -10.62 -13.74 19.49
N PRO A 178 -10.54 -15.09 19.43
CA PRO A 178 -9.29 -15.79 19.65
C PRO A 178 -8.28 -15.43 18.55
N PRO A 179 -6.96 -15.61 18.78
CA PRO A 179 -5.95 -15.42 17.75
C PRO A 179 -6.30 -16.29 16.53
N LYS A 180 -6.36 -15.67 15.35
CA LYS A 180 -6.69 -16.37 14.10
C LYS A 180 -5.67 -17.50 13.89
N SER A 181 -6.13 -18.74 14.02
CA SER A 181 -5.36 -19.93 13.62
C SER A 181 -5.59 -20.18 12.14
N ASP A 182 -4.51 -20.15 11.36
CA ASP A 182 -4.54 -20.42 9.92
C ASP A 182 -4.62 -21.93 9.69
N THR A 183 -5.84 -22.46 9.57
CA THR A 183 -6.08 -23.85 9.18
C THR A 183 -7.20 -23.93 8.15
N SER A 184 -6.89 -23.69 6.89
CA SER A 184 -7.72 -24.15 5.78
C SER A 184 -6.87 -24.67 4.62
N ASN A 185 -7.17 -25.88 4.15
CA ASN A 185 -6.60 -26.47 2.95
C ASN A 185 -7.23 -25.80 1.71
N GLY A 186 -6.50 -24.89 1.06
CA GLY A 186 -6.93 -24.22 -0.17
C GLY A 186 -6.38 -22.81 -0.31
N TYR A 187 -5.06 -22.64 -0.26
CA TYR A 187 -4.45 -21.34 -0.47
C TYR A 187 -4.44 -21.01 -1.97
N THR A 188 -4.94 -19.82 -2.32
CA THR A 188 -4.65 -19.14 -3.59
C THR A 188 -3.58 -18.07 -3.35
N HIS A 189 -3.19 -17.33 -4.39
CA HIS A 189 -2.42 -16.10 -4.24
C HIS A 189 -3.35 -14.90 -4.15
N ARG A 190 -2.87 -13.82 -3.50
CA ARG A 190 -3.61 -12.55 -3.44
C ARG A 190 -3.98 -12.06 -4.84
N VAL A 191 -3.06 -12.20 -5.79
CA VAL A 191 -3.33 -11.99 -7.21
C VAL A 191 -2.79 -13.18 -8.02
N PRO A 192 -3.65 -14.05 -8.56
CA PRO A 192 -3.23 -15.13 -9.48
C PRO A 192 -2.44 -14.61 -10.68
N LEU A 193 -1.53 -15.42 -11.25
CA LEU A 193 -0.62 -14.98 -12.32
C LEU A 193 -1.31 -14.36 -13.54
N GLU A 194 -2.41 -14.95 -14.00
CA GLU A 194 -3.18 -14.41 -15.14
C GLU A 194 -3.79 -13.05 -14.81
N GLU A 195 -4.34 -12.88 -13.61
CA GLU A 195 -4.87 -11.59 -13.15
C GLU A 195 -3.74 -10.57 -12.97
N TYR A 196 -2.58 -11.00 -12.48
CA TYR A 196 -1.43 -10.13 -12.30
C TYR A 196 -0.96 -9.54 -13.64
N LYS A 197 -0.83 -10.36 -14.69
CA LYS A 197 -0.50 -9.90 -16.03
C LYS A 197 -1.51 -8.88 -16.57
N ILE A 198 -2.80 -9.17 -16.43
CA ILE A 198 -3.88 -8.26 -16.85
C ILE A 198 -3.80 -6.94 -16.06
N ASN A 199 -3.60 -7.00 -14.74
CA ASN A 199 -3.53 -5.79 -13.92
C ASN A 199 -2.33 -4.92 -14.30
N LEU A 200 -1.16 -5.49 -14.60
CA LEU A 200 0.01 -4.72 -15.05
C LEU A 200 -0.26 -4.02 -16.39
N GLN A 201 -0.93 -4.71 -17.33
CA GLN A 201 -1.32 -4.11 -18.61
C GLN A 201 -2.32 -2.95 -18.40
N GLU A 202 -3.34 -3.14 -17.57
CA GLU A 202 -4.31 -2.07 -17.25
C GLU A 202 -3.65 -0.87 -16.56
N ILE A 203 -2.65 -1.12 -15.70
CA ILE A 203 -1.84 -0.05 -15.10
C ILE A 203 -1.06 0.69 -16.18
N GLN A 204 -0.38 0.00 -17.10
CA GLN A 204 0.33 0.63 -18.21
C GLN A 204 -0.59 1.46 -19.10
N ASP A 205 -1.73 0.89 -19.50
CA ASP A 205 -2.71 1.51 -20.40
C ASP A 205 -3.36 2.76 -19.76
N SER A 206 -3.35 2.86 -18.43
CA SER A 206 -3.84 4.04 -17.70
C SER A 206 -2.92 5.27 -17.84
N PHE A 207 -1.70 5.10 -18.36
CA PHE A 207 -0.70 6.15 -18.57
C PHE A 207 -0.23 6.23 -20.03
N PRO A 208 -1.12 6.53 -20.99
CA PRO A 208 -0.81 6.45 -22.42
C PRO A 208 0.23 7.48 -22.91
N ASN A 209 0.55 8.49 -22.10
CA ASN A 209 1.50 9.56 -22.42
C ASN A 209 2.77 9.51 -21.54
N SER A 210 2.97 8.41 -20.82
CA SER A 210 4.08 8.23 -19.90
C SER A 210 4.96 7.08 -20.35
N GLU A 211 6.25 7.16 -20.06
CA GLU A 211 7.11 5.99 -20.10
C GLU A 211 6.86 5.15 -18.84
N VAL A 212 6.31 3.95 -19.00
CA VAL A 212 5.99 3.04 -17.88
C VAL A 212 7.05 1.95 -17.80
N LEU A 213 7.80 1.93 -16.71
CA LEU A 213 8.88 0.98 -16.48
C LEU A 213 8.56 0.11 -15.27
N PHE A 214 8.53 -1.19 -15.49
CA PHE A 214 8.33 -2.17 -14.43
C PHE A 214 9.68 -2.59 -13.85
N PHE A 215 9.73 -2.96 -12.57
CA PHE A 215 10.89 -3.70 -12.05
C PHE A 215 10.48 -4.61 -10.90
N PRO A 216 11.13 -5.77 -10.75
CA PRO A 216 10.90 -6.60 -9.59
C PRO A 216 11.51 -5.90 -8.37
N PHE A 217 10.68 -5.54 -7.38
CA PHE A 217 11.23 -5.05 -6.12
C PHE A 217 12.19 -6.10 -5.54
N PRO A 218 13.37 -5.71 -5.01
CA PRO A 218 14.33 -6.68 -4.52
C PRO A 218 13.73 -7.58 -3.43
N GLN A 219 13.96 -8.88 -3.56
CA GLN A 219 13.48 -9.92 -2.65
C GLN A 219 14.65 -10.82 -2.26
N LYS A 220 14.64 -11.32 -1.01
CA LYS A 220 15.65 -12.28 -0.54
C LYS A 220 15.64 -13.58 -1.36
N ASN A 221 14.45 -14.05 -1.73
CA ASN A 221 14.24 -15.24 -2.56
C ASN A 221 13.45 -14.85 -3.82
N PRO A 222 14.10 -14.31 -4.86
CA PRO A 222 13.40 -13.67 -5.97
C PRO A 222 12.65 -14.66 -6.86
N SER A 223 13.01 -15.94 -6.88
CA SER A 223 12.41 -16.92 -7.80
C SER A 223 10.92 -17.14 -7.54
N ASN A 224 10.08 -16.40 -8.28
CA ASN A 224 8.65 -16.69 -8.42
C ASN A 224 8.18 -16.40 -9.85
N PRO A 225 7.11 -17.06 -10.33
CA PRO A 225 6.58 -16.84 -11.68
C PRO A 225 6.04 -15.42 -11.96
N TRP A 226 5.85 -14.56 -10.95
CA TRP A 226 5.43 -13.16 -11.13
C TRP A 226 6.58 -12.30 -11.66
N ILE A 227 7.84 -12.64 -11.35
CA ILE A 227 9.00 -12.00 -11.97
C ILE A 227 9.00 -12.24 -13.48
N ASP A 228 8.75 -13.47 -13.92
CA ASP A 228 8.73 -13.82 -15.34
C ASP A 228 7.66 -13.03 -16.11
N VAL A 229 6.49 -12.82 -15.49
CA VAL A 229 5.43 -11.95 -16.05
C VAL A 229 5.92 -10.51 -16.14
N LEU A 230 6.57 -9.98 -15.11
CA LEU A 230 7.07 -8.61 -15.11
C LEU A 230 8.15 -8.41 -16.20
N HIS A 231 9.07 -9.36 -16.35
CA HIS A 231 10.13 -9.31 -17.36
C HIS A 231 9.60 -9.41 -18.80
N SER A 232 8.34 -9.81 -18.99
CA SER A 232 7.67 -9.78 -20.30
C SER A 232 7.22 -8.37 -20.73
N LEU A 233 7.28 -7.38 -19.84
CA LEU A 233 6.93 -5.97 -20.08
C LEU A 233 8.19 -5.09 -20.17
N PRO A 234 8.08 -3.81 -20.61
CA PRO A 234 9.20 -2.87 -20.54
C PRO A 234 9.68 -2.71 -19.10
N HIS A 235 10.87 -3.22 -18.80
CA HIS A 235 11.34 -3.33 -17.43
C HIS A 235 12.77 -2.84 -17.24
N ILE A 236 13.07 -2.51 -15.98
CA ILE A 236 14.43 -2.30 -15.49
C ILE A 236 14.83 -3.60 -14.77
N GLU A 237 15.92 -4.20 -15.23
CA GLU A 237 16.59 -5.29 -14.53
C GLU A 237 17.11 -4.79 -13.21
N VAL A 238 16.80 -5.43 -12.08
CA VAL A 238 17.27 -5.05 -10.74
C VAL A 238 18.09 -6.20 -10.16
N PRO A 239 19.25 -5.94 -9.54
CA PRO A 239 20.13 -7.00 -9.10
C PRO A 239 19.53 -7.75 -7.92
N SER A 240 19.97 -8.99 -7.74
CA SER A 240 19.68 -9.75 -6.53
C SER A 240 20.13 -8.97 -5.29
N ALA A 241 19.18 -8.62 -4.42
CA ALA A 241 19.51 -7.97 -3.16
C ALA A 241 20.22 -8.96 -2.24
N SER A 242 21.28 -8.48 -1.59
CA SER A 242 21.93 -9.22 -0.51
C SER A 242 21.11 -9.09 0.77
N GLU A 243 21.23 -10.07 1.68
CA GLU A 243 20.48 -10.08 2.95
C GLU A 243 20.65 -8.79 3.78
N HIS A 244 21.81 -8.13 3.68
CA HIS A 244 22.08 -6.88 4.40
C HIS A 244 21.29 -5.66 3.89
N TRP A 245 20.56 -5.79 2.78
CA TRP A 245 19.66 -4.75 2.29
C TRP A 245 18.38 -4.66 3.10
N PHE A 246 18.01 -5.72 3.81
CA PHE A 246 16.77 -5.83 4.56
C PHE A 246 16.97 -5.55 6.04
N PHE A 247 15.89 -5.29 6.76
CA PHE A 247 15.94 -5.28 8.22
C PHE A 247 16.19 -6.71 8.74
N ARG A 248 16.87 -6.82 9.88
CA ARG A 248 17.22 -8.13 10.45
C ARG A 248 15.98 -8.96 10.81
N GLU A 249 14.94 -8.29 11.28
CA GLU A 249 13.68 -8.91 11.71
C GLU A 249 12.60 -8.95 10.60
N ASP A 250 12.88 -8.35 9.44
CA ASP A 250 11.92 -8.19 8.35
C ASP A 250 12.62 -8.34 6.98
N GLU A 251 12.44 -9.50 6.37
CA GLU A 251 13.06 -9.87 5.10
C GLU A 251 12.31 -9.32 3.86
N ILE A 252 11.23 -8.56 4.07
CA ILE A 252 10.42 -7.96 2.99
C ILE A 252 10.83 -6.51 2.77
N HIS A 253 11.04 -5.76 3.85
CA HIS A 253 11.30 -4.33 3.77
C HIS A 253 12.81 -4.02 3.78
N LEU A 254 13.22 -3.14 2.87
CA LEU A 254 14.59 -2.65 2.83
C LEU A 254 14.86 -1.75 4.04
N ASN A 255 16.05 -1.88 4.61
CA ASN A 255 16.57 -0.91 5.58
C ASN A 255 17.04 0.37 4.85
N PRO A 256 17.46 1.42 5.55
CA PRO A 256 17.91 2.66 4.91
C PRO A 256 19.04 2.47 3.87
N ALA A 257 19.97 1.55 4.13
CA ALA A 257 21.06 1.25 3.19
C ALA A 257 20.55 0.50 1.94
N GLY A 258 19.61 -0.43 2.10
CA GLY A 258 18.95 -1.14 1.00
C GLY A 258 18.19 -0.18 0.08
N HIS A 259 17.44 0.77 0.65
CA HIS A 259 16.76 1.80 -0.13
C HIS A 259 17.73 2.69 -0.93
N LYS A 260 18.86 3.08 -0.32
CA LYS A 260 19.92 3.83 -1.01
C LYS A 260 20.52 3.02 -2.17
N ASN A 261 20.84 1.75 -1.94
CA ASN A 261 21.42 0.89 -2.98
C ASN A 261 20.44 0.68 -4.15
N LEU A 262 19.15 0.47 -3.86
CA LEU A 262 18.12 0.38 -4.89
C LEU A 262 18.01 1.68 -5.70
N ALA A 263 17.97 2.85 -5.04
CA ALA A 263 17.91 4.14 -5.73
C ALA A 263 19.13 4.37 -6.64
N SER A 264 20.34 4.10 -6.14
CA SER A 264 21.57 4.20 -6.93
C SER A 264 21.56 3.27 -8.14
N PHE A 265 21.03 2.05 -7.96
CA PHE A 265 20.90 1.09 -9.04
C PHE A 265 19.90 1.57 -10.11
N LEU A 266 18.69 1.98 -9.69
CA LEU A 266 17.67 2.51 -10.60
C LEU A 266 18.18 3.71 -11.39
N LYS A 267 18.91 4.62 -10.74
CA LYS A 267 19.55 5.75 -11.42
C LYS A 267 20.46 5.30 -12.56
N SER A 268 21.35 4.35 -12.31
CA SER A 268 22.25 3.80 -13.33
C SER A 268 21.46 3.17 -14.49
N SER A 269 20.45 2.34 -14.18
CA SER A 269 19.62 1.71 -15.22
C SER A 269 18.81 2.70 -16.05
N LEU A 270 18.34 3.79 -15.45
CA LEU A 270 17.62 4.85 -16.16
C LEU A 270 18.55 5.63 -17.12
N VAL A 271 19.83 5.76 -16.79
CA VAL A 271 20.85 6.29 -17.72
C VAL A 271 21.09 5.31 -18.86
N ASP A 272 21.27 4.02 -18.56
CA ASP A 272 21.50 2.98 -19.57
C ASP A 272 20.31 2.85 -20.54
N ALA A 273 19.09 3.00 -20.03
CA ALA A 273 17.86 3.01 -20.82
C ALA A 273 17.62 4.33 -21.57
N SER A 274 18.54 5.30 -21.49
CA SER A 274 18.42 6.64 -22.12
C SER A 274 17.18 7.44 -21.68
N ILE A 275 16.62 7.11 -20.52
CA ILE A 275 15.52 7.87 -19.88
C ILE A 275 16.08 9.12 -19.20
N LEU A 276 17.27 9.01 -18.63
CA LEU A 276 18.06 10.12 -18.12
C LEU A 276 19.26 10.38 -19.02
N PRO A 277 19.69 11.65 -19.17
CA PRO A 277 20.96 11.93 -19.81
C PRO A 277 22.13 11.31 -19.00
N PRO A 278 23.25 10.95 -19.65
CA PRO A 278 24.45 10.54 -18.94
C PRO A 278 24.86 11.63 -17.95
N SER A 279 25.13 11.24 -16.70
CA SER A 279 25.61 12.18 -15.68
C SER A 279 26.92 12.81 -16.16
N HIS A 280 27.03 14.15 -16.15
CA HIS A 280 28.29 14.87 -16.36
C HIS A 280 29.24 14.74 -15.16
#